data_AF-A0A8D8R386-F1
#
_entry.id   AF-A0A8D8R386-F1
#
_cell.length_a   1.000
_cell.length_b   1.000
_cell.length_c   1.000
_cell.angle_alpha   90.00
_cell.angle_beta   90.00
_cell.angle_gamma   90.00
#
_symmetry.space_group_name_H-M   'P 1'
#
loop_
_entity.id
_entity.type
_entity.pdbx_description
1 polymer ?
#
loop_
_entity_poly.entity_id
_entity_poly.type
_entity_poly.pdbx_seq_one_letter_code
_entity_poly.pdbx_strand_id
1 'polypeptide(L)'
;MERRIKASNGVWLILLLPVTLLVGAIKYKTQCSFLFWHISLLSSSFLINSICGMLHYAINCQKPLKQIGTLASMTTSSLLLTLYSFEGYGVYMNILHSLVCSLCYHPLLEHLMIHVKHGFTYGEASVVTQAFLLFQIHVYTNIFLSVQDKPTNCQDTTTLILQVGLSCIIVLSTLVYIMKSLRSTLVFYSCLMLMIMFGVIIPLHIILNKSPILWMIELLLVNTSTVYLVLYWCCCVLVAIAVISSQVTSKQKANTSLRKYFHLLAVAVYVPGFVFNRCLLHLASGIVLALFLCLEMMRLLRLPPLSDILNQGFQLYVDEKDTSLALTPIYLLVGCSLPMWITPRPLEETDVLTLSAGVLSIGVGDCFASIVGYKWGKHKWKNSSKSLEGSAACFLTQCLFIILFAYLDLVPRDSIYYGTFGIAVVTLIEAKTDQVDNLALPLVQFCLFLLG
;
A
#
# COMPACT_ATOMS: atom_id res chain seq x y z
N MET A 1 -2.90 -25.15 -4.03
CA MET A 1 -2.39 -23.78 -3.82
C MET A 1 -1.04 -23.89 -3.11
N GLU A 2 0.03 -23.49 -3.77
CA GLU A 2 1.40 -23.56 -3.23
C GLU A 2 1.71 -22.27 -2.46
N ARG A 3 1.68 -22.35 -1.13
CA ARG A 3 1.91 -21.22 -0.21
C ARG A 3 3.40 -20.88 -0.09
N ARG A 4 3.72 -19.68 0.41
CA ARG A 4 5.10 -19.34 0.79
C ARG A 4 5.66 -20.38 1.76
N ILE A 5 6.88 -20.80 1.48
CA ILE A 5 7.58 -21.84 2.25
C ILE A 5 8.09 -21.22 3.55
N LYS A 6 8.04 -21.96 4.68
CA LYS A 6 8.52 -21.53 6.01
C LYS A 6 7.74 -20.38 6.67
N ALA A 7 6.52 -20.09 6.23
CA ALA A 7 5.63 -19.16 6.90
C ALA A 7 4.31 -19.84 7.30
N SER A 8 3.78 -19.43 8.46
CA SER A 8 2.45 -19.77 8.93
C SER A 8 1.39 -19.17 8.01
N ASN A 9 0.13 -19.61 8.15
CA ASN A 9 -0.97 -19.15 7.29
C ASN A 9 -1.26 -17.65 7.38
N GLY A 10 -0.73 -16.94 8.38
CA GLY A 10 -0.92 -15.49 8.53
C GLY A 10 -2.37 -15.08 8.78
N VAL A 11 -3.20 -15.98 9.30
CA VAL A 11 -4.67 -15.79 9.42
C VAL A 11 -5.05 -14.45 10.05
N TRP A 12 -4.31 -13.98 11.06
CA TRP A 12 -4.59 -12.72 11.74
C TRP A 12 -4.56 -11.50 10.79
N LEU A 13 -3.84 -11.58 9.67
CA LEU A 13 -3.76 -10.52 8.67
C LEU A 13 -5.12 -10.21 8.03
N ILE A 14 -6.03 -11.18 7.94
CA ILE A 14 -7.35 -10.99 7.30
C ILE A 14 -8.19 -9.90 7.97
N LEU A 15 -7.88 -9.59 9.24
CA LEU A 15 -8.58 -8.60 10.05
C LEU A 15 -7.99 -7.20 9.89
N LEU A 16 -6.71 -7.07 9.51
CA LEU A 16 -5.98 -5.81 9.64
C LEU A 16 -6.62 -4.68 8.82
N LEU A 17 -6.80 -4.88 7.52
CA LEU A 17 -7.32 -3.81 6.66
C LEU A 17 -8.78 -3.44 7.02
N PRO A 18 -9.73 -4.39 7.16
CA PRO A 18 -11.10 -4.05 7.56
C PRO A 18 -11.18 -3.36 8.93
N VAL A 19 -10.45 -3.85 9.94
CA VAL A 19 -10.46 -3.25 11.28
C VAL A 19 -9.88 -1.84 11.23
N THR A 20 -8.77 -1.63 10.52
CA THR A 20 -8.15 -0.31 10.40
C THR A 20 -9.11 0.71 9.78
N LEU A 21 -9.79 0.34 8.68
CA LEU A 21 -10.76 1.21 8.01
C LEU A 21 -11.97 1.51 8.88
N LEU A 22 -12.52 0.51 9.56
CA LEU A 22 -13.65 0.67 10.47
C LEU A 22 -13.31 1.53 11.69
N VAL A 23 -12.14 1.31 12.32
CA VAL A 23 -11.65 2.13 13.44
C VAL A 23 -11.49 3.58 13.00
N GLY A 24 -10.86 3.83 11.85
CA GLY A 24 -10.70 5.16 11.29
C GLY A 24 -12.04 5.85 11.02
N ALA A 25 -13.00 5.14 10.43
CA ALA A 25 -14.33 5.65 10.16
C ALA A 25 -15.07 6.01 11.46
N ILE A 26 -15.09 5.09 12.43
CA ILE A 26 -15.80 5.29 13.70
C ILE A 26 -15.21 6.45 14.49
N LYS A 27 -13.88 6.53 14.62
CA LYS A 27 -13.22 7.59 15.40
C LYS A 27 -13.42 8.97 14.80
N TYR A 28 -13.35 9.07 13.47
CA TYR A 28 -13.40 10.35 12.75
C TYR A 28 -14.70 10.52 11.97
N LYS A 29 -15.82 10.01 12.52
CA LYS A 29 -17.12 9.96 11.85
C LYS A 29 -17.56 11.29 11.21
N THR A 30 -17.24 12.42 11.83
CA THR A 30 -17.63 13.77 11.34
C THR A 30 -16.65 14.39 10.34
N GLN A 31 -15.42 13.89 10.28
CA GLN A 31 -14.35 14.40 9.41
C GLN A 31 -14.09 13.48 8.21
N CYS A 32 -14.68 12.28 8.24
CA CYS A 32 -14.56 11.27 7.22
C CYS A 32 -15.22 11.70 5.91
N SER A 33 -14.49 11.57 4.79
CA SER A 33 -15.12 11.74 3.47
C SER A 33 -16.16 10.64 3.22
N PHE A 34 -17.18 10.93 2.40
CA PHE A 34 -18.16 9.94 1.98
C PHE A 34 -17.49 8.70 1.37
N LEU A 35 -16.49 8.91 0.52
CA LEU A 35 -15.73 7.86 -0.14
C LEU A 35 -15.06 6.92 0.88
N PHE A 36 -14.41 7.48 1.90
CA PHE A 36 -13.78 6.68 2.95
C PHE A 36 -14.83 5.92 3.76
N TRP A 37 -15.93 6.58 4.15
CA TRP A 37 -17.01 5.93 4.90
C TRP A 37 -17.60 4.74 4.13
N HIS A 38 -17.82 4.93 2.83
CA HIS A 38 -18.35 3.91 1.93
C HIS A 38 -17.45 2.66 1.85
N ILE A 39 -16.14 2.84 1.63
CA ILE A 39 -15.20 1.71 1.59
C ILE A 39 -15.02 1.05 2.96
N SER A 40 -15.11 1.81 4.05
CA SER A 40 -14.98 1.27 5.41
C SER A 40 -16.15 0.37 5.77
N LEU A 41 -17.39 0.78 5.47
CA LEU A 41 -18.56 -0.07 5.63
C LEU A 41 -18.49 -1.31 4.73
N LEU A 42 -18.08 -1.14 3.47
CA LEU A 42 -17.90 -2.25 2.54
C LEU A 42 -16.82 -3.23 3.00
N SER A 43 -15.79 -2.77 3.71
CA SER A 43 -14.73 -3.63 4.22
C SER A 43 -15.22 -4.69 5.22
N SER A 44 -16.35 -4.45 5.90
CA SER A 44 -17.00 -5.44 6.77
C SER A 44 -17.40 -6.73 6.04
N SER A 45 -17.75 -6.63 4.74
CA SER A 45 -18.05 -7.77 3.88
C SER A 45 -16.86 -8.73 3.80
N PHE A 46 -15.65 -8.18 3.66
CA PHE A 46 -14.43 -8.95 3.57
C PHE A 46 -14.06 -9.65 4.86
N LEU A 47 -14.42 -9.08 6.02
CA LEU A 47 -14.20 -9.75 7.31
C LEU A 47 -14.99 -11.06 7.37
N ILE A 48 -16.28 -11.02 7.02
CA ILE A 48 -17.16 -12.20 6.97
C ILE A 48 -16.62 -13.21 5.94
N ASN A 49 -16.35 -12.77 4.72
CA ASN A 49 -15.87 -13.63 3.64
C ASN A 49 -14.51 -14.27 3.94
N SER A 50 -13.58 -13.53 4.56
CA SER A 50 -12.26 -14.06 4.91
C SER A 50 -12.35 -15.10 6.01
N ILE A 51 -13.19 -14.87 7.03
CA ILE A 51 -13.42 -15.82 8.11
C ILE A 51 -14.08 -17.10 7.59
N CYS A 52 -15.15 -16.98 6.80
CA CYS A 52 -15.84 -18.14 6.21
C CYS A 52 -14.92 -18.91 5.24
N GLY A 53 -14.12 -18.21 4.44
CA GLY A 53 -13.13 -18.83 3.55
C GLY A 53 -12.05 -19.59 4.32
N MET A 54 -11.56 -19.02 5.41
CA MET A 54 -10.59 -19.68 6.29
C MET A 54 -11.19 -20.93 6.94
N LEU A 55 -12.41 -20.84 7.50
CA LEU A 55 -13.07 -21.99 8.12
C LEU A 55 -13.32 -23.11 7.11
N HIS A 56 -13.73 -22.76 5.89
CA HIS A 56 -13.87 -23.72 4.80
C HIS A 56 -12.54 -24.43 4.50
N TYR A 57 -11.44 -23.67 4.43
CA TYR A 57 -10.11 -24.21 4.19
C TYR A 57 -9.58 -25.06 5.36
N ALA A 58 -9.85 -24.66 6.61
CA ALA A 58 -9.34 -25.32 7.81
C ALA A 58 -10.07 -26.63 8.13
N ILE A 59 -11.39 -26.67 7.91
CA ILE A 59 -12.24 -27.81 8.29
C ILE A 59 -12.46 -28.76 7.10
N ASN A 60 -11.92 -28.43 5.92
CA ASN A 60 -12.17 -29.17 4.67
C ASN A 60 -13.68 -29.33 4.42
N CYS A 61 -14.48 -28.37 4.90
CA CYS A 61 -15.94 -28.42 4.82
C CYS A 61 -16.38 -28.45 3.35
N GLN A 62 -17.52 -29.08 3.09
CA GLN A 62 -18.14 -29.03 1.78
C GLN A 62 -18.43 -27.57 1.34
N LYS A 63 -18.62 -27.39 0.02
CA LYS A 63 -18.94 -26.13 -0.68
C LYS A 63 -19.96 -25.18 -0.01
N PRO A 64 -21.00 -25.61 0.76
CA PRO A 64 -21.98 -24.69 1.34
C PRO A 64 -21.39 -23.59 2.22
N LEU A 65 -20.34 -23.82 3.02
CA LEU A 65 -19.86 -22.81 3.97
C LEU A 65 -19.33 -21.54 3.28
N LYS A 66 -18.66 -21.72 2.14
CA LYS A 66 -18.17 -20.62 1.30
C LYS A 66 -19.33 -19.81 0.71
N GLN A 67 -20.37 -20.50 0.25
CA GLN A 67 -21.57 -19.87 -0.32
C GLN A 67 -22.39 -19.11 0.73
N ILE A 68 -22.56 -19.71 1.92
CA ILE A 68 -23.22 -19.07 3.06
C ILE A 68 -22.45 -17.81 3.48
N GLY A 69 -21.12 -17.89 3.59
CA GLY A 69 -20.28 -16.74 3.90
C GLY A 69 -20.41 -15.62 2.87
N THR A 70 -20.43 -15.97 1.59
CA THR A 70 -20.62 -15.01 0.49
C THR A 70 -21.98 -14.32 0.57
N LEU A 71 -23.04 -15.08 0.84
CA LEU A 71 -24.39 -14.54 1.00
C LEU A 71 -24.48 -13.63 2.23
N ALA A 72 -23.96 -14.07 3.39
CA ALA A 72 -23.96 -13.30 4.63
C ALA A 72 -23.14 -12.00 4.51
N SER A 73 -21.99 -12.07 3.83
CA SER A 73 -21.16 -10.90 3.49
C SER A 73 -21.95 -9.88 2.68
N MET A 74 -22.61 -10.34 1.60
CA MET A 74 -23.38 -9.49 0.70
C MET A 74 -24.58 -8.83 1.39
N THR A 75 -25.32 -9.58 2.22
CA THR A 75 -26.49 -9.05 2.94
C THR A 75 -26.06 -8.07 4.02
N THR A 76 -24.98 -8.35 4.74
CA THR A 76 -24.48 -7.48 5.81
C THR A 76 -24.01 -6.15 5.26
N SER A 77 -23.16 -6.15 4.22
CA SER A 77 -22.64 -4.91 3.67
C SER A 77 -23.69 -4.10 2.92
N SER A 78 -24.65 -4.75 2.25
CA SER A 78 -25.73 -4.03 1.58
C SER A 78 -26.66 -3.35 2.59
N LEU A 79 -26.96 -4.03 3.71
CA LEU A 79 -27.72 -3.45 4.80
C LEU A 79 -26.97 -2.28 5.45
N LEU A 80 -25.69 -2.48 5.81
CA LEU A 80 -24.87 -1.42 6.42
C LEU A 80 -24.74 -0.20 5.51
N LEU A 81 -24.46 -0.40 4.22
CA LEU A 81 -24.42 0.71 3.27
C LEU A 81 -25.79 1.37 3.15
N THR A 82 -26.88 0.61 3.02
CA THR A 82 -28.22 1.22 2.88
C THR A 82 -28.64 2.01 4.12
N LEU A 83 -28.28 1.56 5.33
CA LEU A 83 -28.62 2.24 6.58
C LEU A 83 -27.73 3.45 6.89
N TYR A 84 -26.46 3.42 6.47
CA TYR A 84 -25.45 4.39 6.90
C TYR A 84 -24.75 5.15 5.77
N SER A 85 -25.07 4.89 4.50
CA SER A 85 -24.61 5.69 3.36
C SER A 85 -25.47 6.94 3.17
N PHE A 86 -24.87 7.98 2.59
CA PHE A 86 -25.53 9.24 2.25
C PHE A 86 -26.70 9.03 1.28
N GLU A 87 -27.79 9.77 1.48
CA GLU A 87 -29.10 9.58 0.80
C GLU A 87 -29.06 9.69 -0.74
N GLY A 88 -27.95 10.18 -1.33
CA GLY A 88 -27.82 10.44 -2.78
C GLY A 88 -27.20 9.32 -3.64
N TYR A 89 -26.48 8.33 -3.09
CA TYR A 89 -25.78 7.33 -3.92
C TYR A 89 -26.72 6.24 -4.48
N GLY A 90 -27.87 6.06 -3.83
CA GLY A 90 -28.92 5.13 -4.24
C GLY A 90 -28.70 3.69 -3.77
N VAL A 91 -29.77 3.06 -3.28
CA VAL A 91 -29.77 1.69 -2.73
C VAL A 91 -29.27 0.67 -3.75
N TYR A 92 -29.62 0.83 -5.03
CA TYR A 92 -29.18 -0.07 -6.10
C TYR A 92 -27.66 -0.15 -6.23
N MET A 93 -26.96 0.98 -6.10
CA MET A 93 -25.50 1.04 -6.22
C MET A 93 -24.83 0.39 -5.00
N ASN A 94 -25.40 0.59 -3.81
CA ASN A 94 -24.94 -0.07 -2.58
C ASN A 94 -25.04 -1.61 -2.65
N ILE A 95 -26.16 -2.11 -3.19
CA ILE A 95 -26.36 -3.54 -3.43
C ILE A 95 -25.36 -4.05 -4.47
N LEU A 96 -25.19 -3.32 -5.59
CA LEU A 96 -24.25 -3.70 -6.65
C LEU A 96 -22.80 -3.79 -6.12
N HIS A 97 -22.34 -2.79 -5.38
CA HIS A 97 -21.01 -2.80 -4.77
C HIS A 97 -20.83 -3.98 -3.80
N SER A 98 -21.82 -4.24 -2.95
CA SER A 98 -21.80 -5.37 -2.01
C SER A 98 -21.74 -6.72 -2.72
N LEU A 99 -22.49 -6.85 -3.82
CA LEU A 99 -22.53 -8.05 -4.65
C LEU A 99 -21.18 -8.28 -5.35
N VAL A 100 -20.61 -7.25 -5.98
CA VAL A 100 -19.31 -7.34 -6.66
C VAL A 100 -18.21 -7.72 -5.67
N CYS A 101 -18.11 -7.03 -4.54
CA CYS A 101 -17.09 -7.34 -3.53
C CYS A 101 -17.23 -8.77 -2.99
N SER A 102 -18.46 -9.20 -2.69
CA SER A 102 -18.69 -10.50 -2.09
C SER A 102 -18.43 -11.65 -3.06
N LEU A 103 -18.91 -11.54 -4.31
CA LEU A 103 -18.77 -12.60 -5.32
C LEU A 103 -17.35 -12.69 -5.88
N CYS A 104 -16.64 -11.56 -6.04
CA CYS A 104 -15.30 -11.54 -6.64
C CYS A 104 -14.19 -11.92 -5.64
N TYR A 105 -14.42 -11.85 -4.33
CA TYR A 105 -13.38 -12.08 -3.32
C TYR A 105 -12.70 -13.44 -3.46
N HIS A 106 -13.46 -14.53 -3.39
CA HIS A 106 -12.85 -15.86 -3.43
C HIS A 106 -12.23 -16.24 -4.77
N PRO A 107 -12.87 -16.01 -5.93
CA PRO A 107 -12.25 -16.28 -7.22
C PRO A 107 -10.92 -15.53 -7.41
N LEU A 108 -10.86 -14.26 -6.99
CA LEU A 108 -9.65 -13.45 -7.10
C LEU A 108 -8.55 -13.95 -6.15
N LEU A 109 -8.90 -14.29 -4.91
CA LEU A 109 -7.97 -14.88 -3.94
C LEU A 109 -7.38 -16.20 -4.46
N GLU A 110 -8.23 -17.07 -4.99
CA GLU A 110 -7.79 -18.35 -5.57
C GLU A 110 -6.90 -18.13 -6.80
N HIS A 111 -7.25 -17.20 -7.68
CA HIS A 111 -6.45 -16.84 -8.83
C HIS A 111 -5.05 -16.35 -8.42
N LEU A 112 -4.98 -15.42 -7.45
CA LEU A 112 -3.72 -14.91 -6.91
C LEU A 112 -2.85 -16.04 -6.34
N MET A 113 -3.44 -16.92 -5.53
CA MET A 113 -2.75 -18.04 -4.88
C MET A 113 -2.31 -19.16 -5.85
N ILE A 114 -2.95 -19.27 -7.02
CA ILE A 114 -2.57 -20.25 -8.05
C ILE A 114 -1.43 -19.69 -8.93
N HIS A 115 -1.52 -18.43 -9.33
CA HIS A 115 -0.60 -17.84 -10.30
C HIS A 115 0.68 -17.27 -9.66
N VAL A 116 0.62 -16.81 -8.41
CA VAL A 116 1.81 -16.34 -7.68
C VAL A 116 2.26 -17.41 -6.68
N LYS A 117 2.73 -18.52 -7.23
CA LYS A 117 3.22 -19.68 -6.47
C LYS A 117 4.30 -19.25 -5.47
N HIS A 118 4.17 -19.67 -4.22
CA HIS A 118 5.07 -19.35 -3.12
C HIS A 118 5.22 -17.87 -2.76
N GLY A 119 4.49 -16.95 -3.41
CA GLY A 119 4.59 -15.52 -3.11
C GLY A 119 3.88 -15.12 -1.82
N PHE A 120 2.78 -15.80 -1.49
CA PHE A 120 1.87 -15.38 -0.43
C PHE A 120 1.55 -16.48 0.57
N THR A 121 1.32 -16.08 1.82
CA THR A 121 0.48 -16.84 2.77
C THR A 121 -1.01 -16.56 2.49
N TYR A 122 -1.91 -17.33 3.11
CA TYR A 122 -3.35 -17.09 2.97
C TYR A 122 -3.72 -15.68 3.43
N GLY A 123 -3.23 -15.26 4.60
CA GLY A 123 -3.51 -13.94 5.16
C GLY A 123 -3.00 -12.78 4.29
N GLU A 124 -1.79 -12.90 3.75
CA GLU A 124 -1.22 -11.85 2.89
C GLU A 124 -1.98 -11.71 1.58
N ALA A 125 -2.31 -12.84 0.94
CA ALA A 125 -3.12 -12.85 -0.26
C ALA A 125 -4.52 -12.28 0.00
N SER A 126 -5.11 -12.57 1.16
CA SER A 126 -6.38 -11.97 1.59
C SER A 126 -6.28 -10.46 1.69
N VAL A 127 -5.29 -9.90 2.38
CA VAL A 127 -5.11 -8.44 2.48
C VAL A 127 -4.94 -7.79 1.11
N VAL A 128 -4.14 -8.37 0.23
CA VAL A 128 -3.96 -7.85 -1.14
C VAL A 128 -5.27 -7.92 -1.95
N THR A 129 -6.02 -9.01 -1.82
CA THR A 129 -7.32 -9.19 -2.50
C THR A 129 -8.34 -8.17 -1.99
N GLN A 130 -8.41 -7.96 -0.67
CA GLN A 130 -9.28 -6.97 -0.04
C GLN A 130 -8.93 -5.55 -0.53
N ALA A 131 -7.64 -5.18 -0.47
CA ALA A 131 -7.17 -3.88 -0.90
C ALA A 131 -7.48 -3.62 -2.38
N PHE A 132 -7.26 -4.61 -3.25
CA PHE A 132 -7.56 -4.52 -4.68
C PHE A 132 -9.05 -4.27 -4.93
N LEU A 133 -9.94 -5.05 -4.32
CA LEU A 133 -11.38 -4.89 -4.53
C LEU A 133 -11.91 -3.56 -3.97
N LEU A 134 -11.46 -3.16 -2.78
CA LEU A 134 -11.80 -1.85 -2.22
C LEU A 134 -11.31 -0.71 -3.11
N PHE A 135 -10.09 -0.81 -3.64
CA PHE A 135 -9.54 0.17 -4.57
C PHE A 135 -10.41 0.30 -5.83
N GLN A 136 -10.81 -0.81 -6.45
CA GLN A 136 -11.67 -0.77 -7.65
C GLN A 136 -13.02 -0.10 -7.39
N ILE A 137 -13.69 -0.45 -6.29
CA ILE A 137 -14.96 0.18 -5.91
C ILE A 137 -14.75 1.67 -5.59
N HIS A 138 -13.65 2.01 -4.92
CA HIS A 138 -13.33 3.40 -4.62
C HIS A 138 -13.11 4.21 -5.91
N VAL A 139 -12.34 3.71 -6.87
CA VAL A 139 -12.11 4.37 -8.17
C VAL A 139 -13.44 4.65 -8.85
N TYR A 140 -14.30 3.63 -8.96
CA TYR A 140 -15.59 3.77 -9.62
C TYR A 140 -16.47 4.82 -8.94
N THR A 141 -16.59 4.75 -7.61
CA THR A 141 -17.37 5.69 -6.80
C THR A 141 -16.84 7.11 -6.94
N ASN A 142 -15.51 7.29 -6.86
CA ASN A 142 -14.89 8.61 -6.92
C ASN A 142 -15.02 9.25 -8.31
N ILE A 143 -14.87 8.46 -9.39
CA ILE A 143 -15.12 8.96 -10.75
C ILE A 143 -16.58 9.38 -10.90
N PHE A 144 -17.52 8.55 -10.43
CA PHE A 144 -18.96 8.85 -10.50
C PHE A 144 -19.29 10.16 -9.78
N LEU A 145 -18.77 10.35 -8.56
CA LEU A 145 -18.97 11.58 -7.80
C LEU A 145 -18.25 12.77 -8.43
N SER A 146 -17.02 12.59 -8.91
CA SER A 146 -16.22 13.67 -9.50
C SER A 146 -16.81 14.22 -10.81
N VAL A 147 -17.60 13.43 -11.52
CA VAL A 147 -18.37 13.87 -12.70
C VAL A 147 -19.52 14.79 -12.30
N GLN A 148 -20.11 14.59 -11.11
CA GLN A 148 -21.19 15.42 -10.59
C GLN A 148 -20.63 16.67 -9.90
N ASP A 149 -19.71 16.47 -8.97
CA ASP A 149 -19.07 17.50 -8.16
C ASP A 149 -17.56 17.41 -8.32
N LYS A 150 -16.98 18.41 -8.98
CA LYS A 150 -15.54 18.44 -9.27
C LYS A 150 -14.71 18.51 -7.99
N PRO A 151 -13.56 17.82 -7.93
CA PRO A 151 -12.69 17.90 -6.76
C PRO A 151 -12.19 19.34 -6.57
N THR A 152 -12.28 19.82 -5.33
CA THR A 152 -11.96 21.22 -4.99
C THR A 152 -10.60 21.35 -4.30
N ASN A 153 -10.23 20.35 -3.50
CA ASN A 153 -8.98 20.34 -2.75
C ASN A 153 -7.88 19.52 -3.45
N CYS A 154 -6.65 19.68 -2.96
CA CYS A 154 -5.47 19.03 -3.53
C CYS A 154 -5.52 17.50 -3.36
N GLN A 155 -5.98 17.00 -2.22
CA GLN A 155 -6.04 15.57 -1.92
C GLN A 155 -7.02 14.83 -2.83
N ASP A 156 -8.20 15.37 -3.09
CA ASP A 156 -9.22 14.74 -3.93
C ASP A 156 -8.74 14.73 -5.39
N THR A 157 -8.14 15.83 -5.84
CA THR A 157 -7.56 15.94 -7.19
C THR A 157 -6.45 14.92 -7.41
N THR A 158 -5.49 14.84 -6.47
CA THR A 158 -4.41 13.83 -6.53
C THR A 158 -4.94 12.41 -6.46
N THR A 159 -5.89 12.15 -5.56
CA THR A 159 -6.51 10.82 -5.40
C THR A 159 -7.19 10.38 -6.70
N LEU A 160 -7.93 11.27 -7.37
CA LEU A 160 -8.56 10.98 -8.66
C LEU A 160 -7.52 10.70 -9.76
N ILE A 161 -6.48 11.54 -9.88
CA ILE A 161 -5.38 11.34 -10.85
C ILE A 161 -4.74 9.97 -10.66
N LEU A 162 -4.40 9.63 -9.41
CA LEU A 162 -3.78 8.36 -9.07
C LEU A 162 -4.70 7.17 -9.35
N GLN A 163 -5.98 7.28 -9.01
CA GLN A 163 -6.97 6.22 -9.22
C GLN A 163 -7.17 5.91 -10.70
N VAL A 164 -7.34 6.93 -11.53
CA VAL A 164 -7.47 6.76 -12.99
C VAL A 164 -6.17 6.18 -13.57
N GLY A 165 -5.01 6.72 -13.19
CA GLY A 165 -3.71 6.26 -13.67
C GLY A 165 -3.41 4.80 -13.31
N LEU A 166 -3.55 4.42 -12.03
CA LEU A 166 -3.32 3.05 -11.57
C LEU A 166 -4.33 2.06 -12.14
N SER A 167 -5.61 2.45 -12.28
CA SER A 167 -6.62 1.60 -12.92
C SER A 167 -6.28 1.35 -14.39
N CYS A 168 -5.75 2.36 -15.09
CA CYS A 168 -5.24 2.21 -16.45
C CYS A 168 -4.10 1.17 -16.53
N ILE A 169 -3.16 1.20 -15.58
CA ILE A 169 -2.07 0.20 -15.50
C ILE A 169 -2.62 -1.20 -15.21
N ILE A 170 -3.61 -1.33 -14.33
CA ILE A 170 -4.28 -2.62 -14.05
C ILE A 170 -4.95 -3.16 -15.32
N VAL A 171 -5.67 -2.32 -16.07
CA VAL A 171 -6.29 -2.71 -17.35
C VAL A 171 -5.21 -3.14 -18.35
N LEU A 172 -4.12 -2.38 -18.49
CA LEU A 172 -3.01 -2.74 -19.40
C LEU A 172 -2.41 -4.10 -19.02
N SER A 173 -2.11 -4.32 -17.73
CA SER A 173 -1.55 -5.58 -17.25
C SER A 173 -2.46 -6.77 -17.54
N THR A 174 -3.78 -6.57 -17.39
CA THR A 174 -4.80 -7.58 -17.67
C THR A 174 -4.90 -7.86 -19.17
N LEU A 175 -4.91 -6.82 -20.01
CA LEU A 175 -4.93 -6.96 -21.47
C LEU A 175 -3.69 -7.69 -21.98
N VAL A 176 -2.50 -7.36 -21.47
CA VAL A 176 -1.25 -8.02 -21.86
C VAL A 176 -1.17 -9.46 -21.36
N TYR A 177 -1.80 -9.75 -20.21
CA TYR A 177 -1.97 -11.11 -19.72
C TYR A 177 -2.83 -11.95 -20.68
N ILE A 178 -4.00 -11.43 -21.06
CA ILE A 178 -4.99 -12.12 -21.92
C ILE A 178 -4.50 -12.20 -23.38
N MET A 179 -4.05 -11.08 -23.95
CA MET A 179 -3.70 -10.93 -25.36
C MET A 179 -2.19 -10.94 -25.55
N LYS A 180 -1.63 -12.10 -25.89
CA LYS A 180 -0.18 -12.25 -26.12
C LYS A 180 0.37 -11.37 -27.25
N SER A 181 -0.45 -10.95 -28.21
CA SER A 181 -0.05 -10.05 -29.30
C SER A 181 0.42 -8.67 -28.79
N LEU A 182 -0.11 -8.21 -27.64
CA LEU A 182 0.28 -6.96 -27.00
C LEU A 182 1.67 -7.01 -26.36
N ARG A 183 2.31 -8.18 -26.30
CA ARG A 183 3.64 -8.36 -25.68
C ARG A 183 4.80 -8.02 -26.61
N SER A 184 4.53 -7.72 -27.88
CA SER A 184 5.58 -7.23 -28.79
C SER A 184 5.93 -5.79 -28.45
N THR A 185 7.20 -5.43 -28.53
CA THR A 185 7.73 -4.13 -28.09
C THR A 185 6.96 -2.94 -28.66
N LEU A 186 6.78 -2.90 -29.99
CA LEU A 186 6.09 -1.78 -30.66
C LEU A 186 4.62 -1.69 -30.22
N VAL A 187 3.91 -2.83 -30.17
CA VAL A 187 2.49 -2.86 -29.82
C VAL A 187 2.28 -2.51 -28.35
N PHE A 188 3.13 -3.01 -27.46
CA PHE A 188 3.07 -2.70 -26.04
C PHE A 188 3.20 -1.19 -25.80
N TYR A 189 4.25 -0.56 -26.34
CA TYR A 189 4.46 0.89 -26.15
C TYR A 189 3.39 1.72 -26.84
N SER A 190 2.92 1.31 -28.02
CA SER A 190 1.81 2.00 -28.69
C SER A 190 0.53 1.92 -27.85
N CYS A 191 0.22 0.74 -27.31
CA CYS A 191 -0.93 0.53 -26.43
C CYS A 191 -0.80 1.35 -25.14
N LEU A 192 0.37 1.33 -24.48
CA LEU A 192 0.65 2.14 -23.30
C LEU A 192 0.43 3.64 -23.57
N MET A 193 0.97 4.17 -24.67
CA MET A 193 0.80 5.58 -25.03
C MET A 193 -0.65 5.94 -25.32
N LEU A 194 -1.38 5.10 -26.07
CA LEU A 194 -2.80 5.30 -26.32
C LEU A 194 -3.62 5.26 -25.01
N MET A 195 -3.30 4.33 -24.11
CA MET A 195 -3.96 4.21 -22.82
C MET A 195 -3.67 5.39 -21.89
N ILE A 196 -2.45 5.93 -21.90
CA ILE A 196 -2.14 7.17 -21.17
C ILE A 196 -2.96 8.34 -21.74
N MET A 197 -2.99 8.51 -23.07
CA MET A 197 -3.70 9.63 -23.68
C MET A 197 -5.22 9.54 -23.52
N PHE A 198 -5.82 8.43 -23.94
CA PHE A 198 -7.28 8.26 -23.98
C PHE A 198 -7.88 7.68 -22.69
N GLY A 199 -7.09 6.96 -21.89
CA GLY A 199 -7.54 6.37 -20.63
C GLY A 199 -7.23 7.22 -19.40
N VAL A 200 -6.25 8.13 -19.47
CA VAL A 200 -5.84 8.96 -18.32
C VAL A 200 -5.99 10.45 -18.62
N ILE A 201 -5.23 11.00 -19.56
CA ILE A 201 -5.13 12.45 -19.76
C ILE A 201 -6.45 13.06 -20.22
N ILE A 202 -7.08 12.53 -21.28
CA ILE A 202 -8.34 13.08 -21.80
C ILE A 202 -9.48 12.95 -20.79
N PRO A 203 -9.76 11.79 -20.17
CA PRO A 203 -10.81 11.67 -19.16
C PRO A 203 -10.58 12.61 -17.97
N LEU A 204 -9.35 12.68 -17.43
CA LEU A 204 -9.05 13.58 -16.32
C LEU A 204 -9.19 15.06 -16.73
N HIS A 205 -8.83 15.43 -17.96
CA HIS A 205 -9.03 16.79 -18.44
C HIS A 205 -10.51 17.21 -18.42
N ILE A 206 -11.40 16.30 -18.84
CA ILE A 206 -12.85 16.51 -18.84
C ILE A 206 -13.39 16.58 -17.41
N ILE A 207 -13.04 15.61 -16.56
CA ILE A 207 -13.56 15.51 -15.19
C ILE A 207 -13.06 16.68 -14.33
N LEU A 208 -11.75 16.99 -14.38
CA LEU A 208 -11.16 18.10 -13.62
C LEU A 208 -11.45 19.48 -14.22
N ASN A 209 -11.89 19.54 -15.48
CA ASN A 209 -12.05 20.77 -16.25
C ASN A 209 -10.78 21.65 -16.26
N LYS A 210 -9.61 20.99 -16.18
CA LYS A 210 -8.26 21.57 -16.13
C LYS A 210 -7.29 20.55 -16.71
N SER A 211 -6.13 20.98 -17.20
CA SER A 211 -5.10 20.03 -17.64
C SER A 211 -4.47 19.35 -16.42
N PRO A 212 -4.54 17.99 -16.29
CA PRO A 212 -3.91 17.30 -15.18
C PRO A 212 -2.38 17.47 -15.19
N ILE A 213 -1.78 17.60 -16.37
CA ILE A 213 -0.33 17.79 -16.52
C ILE A 213 0.08 19.19 -16.03
N LEU A 214 -0.63 20.24 -16.46
CA LEU A 214 -0.33 21.59 -16.00
C LEU A 214 -0.55 21.72 -14.49
N TRP A 215 -1.61 21.11 -13.98
CA TRP A 215 -1.88 21.07 -12.54
C TRP A 215 -0.75 20.40 -11.75
N MET A 216 -0.19 19.28 -12.24
CA MET A 216 0.97 18.65 -11.61
C MET A 216 2.22 19.55 -11.66
N ILE A 217 2.44 20.27 -12.76
CA ILE A 217 3.56 21.23 -12.88
C ILE A 217 3.37 22.39 -11.91
N GLU A 218 2.16 22.93 -11.79
CA GLU A 218 1.82 23.97 -10.81
C GLU A 218 2.07 23.48 -9.38
N LEU A 219 1.71 22.23 -9.07
CA LEU A 219 1.98 21.64 -7.75
C LEU A 219 3.48 21.53 -7.45
N LEU A 220 4.31 21.18 -8.44
CA LEU A 220 5.77 21.11 -8.28
C LEU A 220 6.42 22.48 -8.03
N LEU A 221 5.77 23.55 -8.49
CA LEU A 221 6.29 24.93 -8.47
C LEU A 221 5.52 25.86 -7.52
N VAL A 222 4.66 25.31 -6.67
CA VAL A 222 3.72 26.10 -5.85
C VAL A 222 4.42 27.08 -4.91
N ASN A 223 5.56 26.70 -4.33
CA ASN A 223 6.38 27.56 -3.47
C ASN A 223 7.84 27.11 -3.44
N THR A 224 8.72 27.96 -2.92
CA THR A 224 10.18 27.73 -2.83
C THR A 224 10.52 26.49 -2.01
N SER A 225 9.84 26.26 -0.88
CA SER A 225 10.02 25.06 -0.05
C SER A 225 9.73 23.77 -0.82
N THR A 226 8.69 23.76 -1.65
CA THR A 226 8.33 22.62 -2.50
C THR A 226 9.38 22.40 -3.59
N VAL A 227 9.89 23.46 -4.20
CA VAL A 227 10.98 23.35 -5.19
C VAL A 227 12.24 22.75 -4.55
N TYR A 228 12.63 23.22 -3.36
CA TYR A 228 13.77 22.65 -2.63
C TYR A 228 13.53 21.18 -2.23
N LEU A 229 12.30 20.83 -1.84
CA LEU A 229 11.92 19.45 -1.56
C LEU A 229 12.10 18.55 -2.79
N VAL A 230 11.64 19.01 -3.96
CA VAL A 230 11.78 18.27 -5.23
C VAL A 230 13.25 18.10 -5.60
N LEU A 231 14.06 19.17 -5.52
CA LEU A 231 15.50 19.09 -5.78
C LEU A 231 16.20 18.09 -4.85
N TYR A 232 15.86 18.13 -3.56
CA TYR A 232 16.36 17.18 -2.58
C TYR A 232 15.94 15.73 -2.91
N TRP A 233 14.69 15.49 -3.31
CA TRP A 233 14.25 14.18 -3.76
C TRP A 233 14.95 13.71 -5.05
N CYS A 234 15.27 14.62 -5.97
CA CYS A 234 16.11 14.30 -7.12
C CYS A 234 17.50 13.81 -6.67
N CYS A 235 18.11 14.45 -5.66
CA CYS A 235 19.37 13.96 -5.07
C CYS A 235 19.20 12.56 -4.45
N CYS A 236 18.11 12.30 -3.73
CA CYS A 236 17.79 10.97 -3.19
C CYS A 236 17.71 9.90 -4.29
N VAL A 237 17.06 10.20 -5.42
CA VAL A 237 16.97 9.29 -6.57
C VAL A 237 18.35 9.04 -7.19
N LEU A 238 19.19 10.08 -7.32
CA LEU A 238 20.56 9.93 -7.83
C LEU A 238 21.40 9.03 -6.90
N VAL A 239 21.27 9.18 -5.58
CA VAL A 239 21.91 8.29 -4.61
C VAL A 239 21.41 6.84 -4.78
N ALA A 240 20.11 6.63 -4.97
CA ALA A 240 19.56 5.29 -5.22
C ALA A 240 20.16 4.64 -6.48
N ILE A 241 20.22 5.39 -7.57
CA ILE A 241 20.80 4.94 -8.84
C ILE A 241 22.28 4.64 -8.69
N ALA A 242 23.03 5.47 -7.95
CA ALA A 242 24.45 5.25 -7.69
C ALA A 242 24.68 3.97 -6.87
N VAL A 243 23.89 3.72 -5.82
CA VAL A 243 23.95 2.49 -5.02
C VAL A 243 23.67 1.26 -5.89
N ILE A 244 22.61 1.29 -6.69
CA ILE A 244 22.27 0.18 -7.60
C ILE A 244 23.37 -0.02 -8.64
N SER A 245 23.86 1.04 -9.29
CA SER A 245 24.90 0.95 -10.31
C SER A 245 26.21 0.42 -9.76
N SER A 246 26.61 0.86 -8.56
CA SER A 246 27.78 0.33 -7.86
C SER A 246 27.62 -1.17 -7.61
N GLN A 247 26.43 -1.60 -7.19
CA GLN A 247 26.17 -3.02 -6.93
C GLN A 247 26.19 -3.85 -8.23
N VAL A 248 25.55 -3.36 -9.30
CA VAL A 248 25.55 -3.99 -10.63
C VAL A 248 26.97 -4.12 -11.16
N THR A 249 27.78 -3.07 -11.04
CA THR A 249 29.18 -3.07 -11.47
C THR A 249 30.02 -4.07 -10.67
N SER A 250 29.80 -4.16 -9.36
CA SER A 250 30.50 -5.12 -8.49
C SER A 250 30.10 -6.58 -8.72
N LYS A 251 28.93 -6.83 -9.34
CA LYS A 251 28.29 -8.16 -9.52
C LYS A 251 28.10 -8.93 -8.20
N GLN A 252 28.12 -8.26 -7.05
CA GLN A 252 27.91 -8.90 -5.76
C GLN A 252 26.43 -8.93 -5.39
N LYS A 253 25.97 -10.02 -4.77
CA LYS A 253 24.59 -10.09 -4.26
C LYS A 253 24.43 -9.17 -3.04
N ALA A 254 23.32 -8.44 -2.98
CA ALA A 254 23.02 -7.52 -1.89
C ALA A 254 22.84 -8.30 -0.57
N ASN A 255 23.63 -7.94 0.45
CA ASN A 255 23.41 -8.43 1.81
C ASN A 255 22.22 -7.71 2.47
N THR A 256 21.78 -8.21 3.62
CA THR A 256 20.63 -7.66 4.35
C THR A 256 20.78 -6.18 4.68
N SER A 257 21.99 -5.73 5.03
CA SER A 257 22.26 -4.32 5.35
C SER A 257 22.15 -3.41 4.12
N LEU A 258 22.64 -3.85 2.95
CA LEU A 258 22.56 -3.08 1.70
C LEU A 258 21.10 -2.90 1.25
N ARG A 259 20.24 -3.91 1.46
CA ARG A 259 18.80 -3.78 1.19
C ARG A 259 18.11 -2.72 2.08
N LYS A 260 18.67 -2.44 3.27
CA LYS A 260 18.15 -1.41 4.18
C LYS A 260 18.49 0.03 3.78
N TYR A 261 19.40 0.27 2.83
CA TYR A 261 19.60 1.62 2.29
C TYR A 261 18.34 2.19 1.66
N PHE A 262 17.52 1.36 1.00
CA PHE A 262 16.24 1.83 0.45
C PHE A 262 15.20 2.16 1.53
N HIS A 263 15.30 1.54 2.72
CA HIS A 263 14.43 1.87 3.84
C HIS A 263 14.83 3.23 4.42
N LEU A 264 16.14 3.47 4.60
CA LEU A 264 16.65 4.78 5.00
C LEU A 264 16.34 5.87 3.96
N LEU A 265 16.43 5.55 2.66
CA LEU A 265 16.04 6.46 1.59
C LEU A 265 14.54 6.77 1.62
N ALA A 266 13.70 5.79 1.93
CA ALA A 266 12.27 6.02 2.14
C ALA A 266 12.04 6.98 3.30
N VAL A 267 12.71 6.81 4.46
CA VAL A 267 12.66 7.78 5.56
C VAL A 267 13.09 9.17 5.08
N ALA A 268 14.21 9.23 4.34
CA ALA A 268 14.76 10.47 3.81
C ALA A 268 13.83 11.18 2.83
N VAL A 269 12.95 10.48 2.11
CA VAL A 269 11.95 11.06 1.19
C VAL A 269 10.67 11.45 1.93
N TYR A 270 10.11 10.54 2.74
CA TYR A 270 8.79 10.72 3.34
C TYR A 270 8.78 11.73 4.49
N VAL A 271 9.79 11.71 5.37
CA VAL A 271 9.84 12.64 6.51
C VAL A 271 9.78 14.10 6.06
N PRO A 272 10.63 14.58 5.14
CA PRO A 272 10.50 15.95 4.65
C PRO A 272 9.22 16.17 3.84
N GLY A 273 8.70 15.16 3.13
CA GLY A 273 7.40 15.29 2.45
C GLY A 273 6.22 15.50 3.40
N PHE A 274 6.20 14.85 4.57
CA PHE A 274 5.17 15.08 5.60
C PHE A 274 5.20 16.52 6.14
N VAL A 275 6.39 17.11 6.22
CA VAL A 275 6.63 18.44 6.79
C VAL A 275 6.35 19.54 5.75
N PHE A 276 6.87 19.39 4.53
CA PHE A 276 6.89 20.48 3.55
C PHE A 276 5.73 20.44 2.56
N ASN A 277 5.29 19.27 2.09
CA ASN A 277 4.18 19.17 1.13
C ASN A 277 3.55 17.76 1.09
N ARG A 278 2.51 17.55 1.89
CA ARG A 278 1.80 16.26 2.01
C ARG A 278 1.06 15.88 0.74
N CYS A 279 0.47 16.85 0.04
CA CYS A 279 -0.26 16.59 -1.20
C CYS A 279 0.68 16.12 -2.33
N LEU A 280 1.84 16.77 -2.46
CA LEU A 280 2.86 16.34 -3.41
C LEU A 280 3.42 14.96 -3.06
N LEU A 281 3.66 14.67 -1.78
CA LEU A 281 4.10 13.34 -1.34
C LEU A 281 3.05 12.26 -1.67
N HIS A 282 1.75 12.55 -1.47
CA HIS A 282 0.65 11.66 -1.84
C HIS A 282 0.66 11.35 -3.34
N LEU A 283 0.69 12.38 -4.19
CA LEU A 283 0.79 12.24 -5.63
C LEU A 283 2.04 11.46 -6.05
N ALA A 284 3.21 11.84 -5.55
CA ALA A 284 4.48 11.23 -5.89
C ALA A 284 4.50 9.73 -5.53
N SER A 285 3.98 9.37 -4.36
CA SER A 285 3.95 7.97 -3.93
C SER A 285 3.13 7.07 -4.86
N GLY A 286 1.98 7.54 -5.34
CA GLY A 286 1.15 6.80 -6.29
C GLY A 286 1.74 6.75 -7.70
N ILE A 287 2.38 7.83 -8.16
CA ILE A 287 3.11 7.84 -9.45
C ILE A 287 4.28 6.84 -9.41
N VAL A 288 5.04 6.80 -8.32
CA VAL A 288 6.13 5.84 -8.15
C VAL A 288 5.59 4.41 -8.11
N LEU A 289 4.41 4.16 -7.53
CA LEU A 289 3.76 2.85 -7.60
C LEU A 289 3.42 2.48 -9.04
N ALA A 290 2.81 3.38 -9.80
CA ALA A 290 2.51 3.16 -11.21
C ALA A 290 3.78 2.87 -12.03
N LEU A 291 4.88 3.59 -11.74
CA LEU A 291 6.19 3.37 -12.36
C LEU A 291 6.75 1.98 -11.99
N PHE A 292 6.70 1.57 -10.72
CA PHE A 292 7.15 0.24 -10.29
C PHE A 292 6.39 -0.87 -11.00
N LEU A 293 5.06 -0.75 -11.12
CA LEU A 293 4.24 -1.72 -11.85
C LEU A 293 4.59 -1.75 -13.35
N CYS A 294 4.82 -0.60 -13.99
CA CYS A 294 5.23 -0.52 -15.40
C CYS A 294 6.61 -1.15 -15.64
N LEU A 295 7.60 -0.77 -14.82
CA LEU A 295 8.96 -1.32 -14.91
C LEU A 295 8.96 -2.84 -14.69
N GLU A 296 8.14 -3.32 -13.74
CA GLU A 296 8.01 -4.74 -13.49
C GLU A 296 7.37 -5.48 -14.67
N MET A 297 6.34 -4.92 -15.30
CA MET A 297 5.79 -5.46 -16.55
C MET A 297 6.86 -5.52 -17.65
N MET A 298 7.63 -4.45 -17.85
CA MET A 298 8.71 -4.43 -18.84
C MET A 298 9.77 -5.50 -18.57
N ARG A 299 10.14 -5.70 -17.30
CA ARG A 299 11.09 -6.75 -16.87
C ARG A 299 10.55 -8.15 -17.17
N LEU A 300 9.31 -8.44 -16.77
CA LEU A 300 8.67 -9.74 -16.97
C LEU A 300 8.47 -10.08 -18.45
N LEU A 301 8.12 -9.08 -19.26
CA LEU A 301 7.90 -9.22 -20.69
C LEU A 301 9.18 -9.14 -21.53
N ARG A 302 10.33 -8.85 -20.90
CA ARG A 302 11.64 -8.68 -21.56
C ARG A 302 11.64 -7.60 -22.64
N LEU A 303 11.03 -6.46 -22.33
CA LEU A 303 10.90 -5.33 -23.26
C LEU A 303 12.12 -4.39 -23.21
N PRO A 304 12.81 -4.12 -24.33
CA PRO A 304 13.89 -3.14 -24.39
C PRO A 304 13.35 -1.71 -24.22
N PRO A 305 14.17 -0.73 -23.78
CA PRO A 305 15.61 -0.85 -23.53
C PRO A 305 15.97 -1.25 -22.09
N LEU A 306 15.01 -1.24 -21.16
CA LEU A 306 15.30 -1.35 -19.72
C LEU A 306 15.27 -2.80 -19.19
N SER A 307 14.66 -3.76 -19.89
CA SER A 307 14.44 -5.11 -19.35
C SER A 307 15.70 -5.77 -18.82
N ASP A 308 16.82 -5.65 -19.52
CA ASP A 308 18.07 -6.31 -19.14
C ASP A 308 18.68 -5.69 -17.88
N ILE A 309 18.68 -4.35 -17.80
CA ILE A 309 19.16 -3.61 -16.63
C ILE A 309 18.28 -3.91 -15.42
N LEU A 310 16.95 -3.91 -15.59
CA LEU A 310 15.99 -4.22 -14.54
C LEU A 310 16.16 -5.67 -14.05
N ASN A 311 16.37 -6.62 -14.96
CA ASN A 311 16.58 -8.01 -14.57
C ASN A 311 17.92 -8.22 -13.85
N GLN A 312 19.00 -7.57 -14.31
CA GLN A 312 20.29 -7.61 -13.60
C GLN A 312 20.17 -7.03 -12.19
N GLY A 313 19.54 -5.87 -12.04
CA GLY A 313 19.26 -5.27 -10.73
C GLY A 313 18.42 -6.20 -9.85
N PHE A 314 17.34 -6.77 -10.38
CA PHE A 314 16.49 -7.72 -9.66
C PHE A 314 17.29 -8.92 -9.14
N GLN A 315 18.10 -9.57 -9.97
CA GLN A 315 18.88 -10.76 -9.54
C GLN A 315 19.85 -10.46 -8.38
N LEU A 316 20.37 -9.23 -8.30
CA LEU A 316 21.29 -8.83 -7.22
C LEU A 316 20.57 -8.49 -5.92
N TYR A 317 19.32 -8.03 -5.99
CA TYR A 317 18.55 -7.55 -4.83
C TYR A 317 17.40 -8.47 -4.40
N VAL A 318 17.08 -9.51 -5.18
CA VAL A 318 16.00 -10.47 -4.91
C VAL A 318 16.08 -11.01 -3.47
N ASP A 319 14.98 -10.87 -2.74
CA ASP A 319 14.82 -11.38 -1.37
C ASP A 319 14.04 -12.70 -1.35
N GLU A 320 13.99 -13.38 -0.21
CA GLU A 320 13.23 -14.63 -0.02
C GLU A 320 11.72 -14.44 -0.22
N LYS A 321 11.26 -13.19 -0.10
CA LYS A 321 9.87 -12.77 -0.30
C LYS A 321 9.52 -12.58 -1.79
N ASP A 322 10.54 -12.44 -2.64
CA ASP A 322 10.38 -12.25 -4.07
C ASP A 322 10.35 -13.61 -4.79
N THR A 323 9.45 -13.76 -5.75
CA THR A 323 9.35 -14.98 -6.58
C THR A 323 9.65 -14.63 -8.02
N SER A 324 8.67 -14.75 -8.91
CA SER A 324 8.74 -14.12 -10.24
C SER A 324 8.58 -12.60 -10.14
N LEU A 325 7.89 -12.10 -9.11
CA LEU A 325 7.57 -10.70 -8.90
C LEU A 325 8.51 -10.03 -7.88
N ALA A 326 8.90 -8.79 -8.15
CA ALA A 326 9.64 -7.92 -7.25
C ALA A 326 8.73 -7.29 -6.19
N LEU A 327 8.23 -8.12 -5.26
CA LEU A 327 7.30 -7.71 -4.22
C LEU A 327 7.94 -6.83 -3.14
N THR A 328 9.20 -7.05 -2.80
CA THR A 328 9.91 -6.31 -1.75
C THR A 328 9.92 -4.79 -1.97
N PRO A 329 10.35 -4.24 -3.14
CA PRO A 329 10.30 -2.80 -3.38
C PRO A 329 8.87 -2.25 -3.43
N ILE A 330 7.92 -3.02 -3.97
CA ILE A 330 6.49 -2.63 -4.01
C ILE A 330 5.96 -2.52 -2.58
N TYR A 331 6.20 -3.52 -1.74
CA TYR A 331 5.73 -3.50 -0.35
C TYR A 331 6.42 -2.44 0.50
N LEU A 332 7.68 -2.12 0.25
CA LEU A 332 8.33 -0.99 0.93
C LEU A 332 7.60 0.33 0.62
N LEU A 333 7.31 0.59 -0.66
CA LEU A 333 6.59 1.79 -1.08
C LEU A 333 5.16 1.80 -0.53
N VAL A 334 4.41 0.71 -0.71
CA VAL A 334 3.04 0.57 -0.24
C VAL A 334 3.00 0.73 1.28
N GLY A 335 3.87 0.03 2.02
CA GLY A 335 3.93 0.09 3.47
C GLY A 335 4.20 1.50 4.00
N CYS A 336 5.12 2.25 3.40
CA CYS A 336 5.38 3.65 3.77
C CYS A 336 4.20 4.58 3.43
N SER A 337 3.49 4.34 2.32
CA SER A 337 2.44 5.22 1.81
C SER A 337 1.05 4.91 2.37
N LEU A 338 0.84 3.68 2.87
CA LEU A 338 -0.47 3.18 3.23
C LEU A 338 -1.22 4.10 4.21
N PRO A 339 -0.63 4.58 5.33
CA PRO A 339 -1.32 5.49 6.23
C PRO A 339 -1.85 6.77 5.56
N MET A 340 -1.16 7.23 4.52
CA MET A 340 -1.54 8.41 3.73
C MET A 340 -2.67 8.09 2.74
N TRP A 341 -2.64 6.91 2.13
CA TRP A 341 -3.65 6.49 1.16
C TRP A 341 -4.99 6.14 1.80
N ILE A 342 -4.97 5.69 3.07
CA ILE A 342 -6.17 5.27 3.81
C ILE A 342 -6.36 6.05 5.11
N THR A 343 -5.93 7.32 5.17
CA THR A 343 -6.31 8.20 6.29
C THR A 343 -7.80 8.60 6.16
N PRO A 344 -8.59 8.53 7.24
CA PRO A 344 -9.99 8.95 7.22
C PRO A 344 -10.15 10.48 7.11
N ARG A 345 -9.12 11.25 7.49
CA ARG A 345 -9.16 12.71 7.55
C ARG A 345 -8.42 13.36 6.39
N PRO A 346 -8.68 14.64 6.08
CA PRO A 346 -7.83 15.41 5.19
C PRO A 346 -6.35 15.34 5.61
N LEU A 347 -5.45 15.27 4.64
CA LEU A 347 -4.01 15.12 4.87
C LEU A 347 -3.41 16.26 5.69
N GLU A 348 -3.94 17.47 5.53
CA GLU A 348 -3.49 18.67 6.27
C GLU A 348 -3.89 18.62 7.74
N GLU A 349 -5.04 18.01 8.06
CA GLU A 349 -5.57 17.88 9.41
C GLU A 349 -5.07 16.62 10.15
N THR A 350 -4.57 15.64 9.40
CA THR A 350 -4.01 14.42 9.98
C THR A 350 -2.64 14.72 10.60
N ASP A 351 -2.40 14.24 11.81
CA ASP A 351 -1.11 14.42 12.49
C ASP A 351 0.00 13.60 11.82
N VAL A 352 1.24 14.12 11.91
CA VAL A 352 2.41 13.50 11.28
C VAL A 352 2.70 12.12 11.88
N LEU A 353 2.38 11.88 13.17
CA LEU A 353 2.57 10.57 13.80
C LEU A 353 1.74 9.50 13.07
N THR A 354 0.45 9.75 12.90
CA THR A 354 -0.47 8.85 12.20
C THR A 354 -0.05 8.62 10.75
N LEU A 355 0.29 9.69 10.00
CA LEU A 355 0.76 9.57 8.61
C LEU A 355 2.10 8.84 8.47
N SER A 356 2.97 8.93 9.48
CA SER A 356 4.30 8.30 9.48
C SER A 356 4.31 6.87 9.99
N ALA A 357 3.17 6.27 10.37
CA ALA A 357 3.10 4.92 10.92
C ALA A 357 3.85 3.86 10.10
N GLY A 358 3.72 3.91 8.77
CA GLY A 358 4.46 3.05 7.85
C GLY A 358 5.96 3.34 7.87
N VAL A 359 6.34 4.60 7.74
CA VAL A 359 7.74 5.04 7.76
C VAL A 359 8.43 4.69 9.08
N LEU A 360 7.75 4.83 10.21
CA LEU A 360 8.25 4.47 11.53
C LEU A 360 8.38 2.96 11.68
N SER A 361 7.36 2.18 11.33
CA SER A 361 7.41 0.70 11.45
C SER A 361 8.50 0.09 10.59
N ILE A 362 8.53 0.42 9.29
CA ILE A 362 9.39 -0.29 8.33
C ILE A 362 10.64 0.51 7.94
N GLY A 363 10.52 1.81 7.73
CA GLY A 363 11.64 2.68 7.37
C GLY A 363 12.66 2.84 8.51
N VAL A 364 12.16 3.00 9.73
CA VAL A 364 12.98 3.16 10.96
C VAL A 364 13.08 1.82 11.70
N GLY A 365 11.97 1.32 12.26
CA GLY A 365 11.94 0.17 13.15
C GLY A 365 12.60 -1.08 12.57
N ASP A 366 12.01 -1.66 11.52
CA ASP A 366 12.51 -2.88 10.85
C ASP A 366 13.94 -2.72 10.29
N CYS A 367 14.26 -1.52 9.80
CA CYS A 367 15.60 -1.18 9.33
C CYS A 367 16.65 -1.30 10.44
N PHE A 368 16.47 -0.59 11.55
CA PHE A 368 17.39 -0.63 12.68
C PHE A 368 17.37 -1.99 13.39
N ALA A 369 16.23 -2.66 13.47
CA ALA A 369 16.12 -4.03 13.99
C ALA A 369 17.00 -5.00 13.21
N SER A 370 16.96 -4.92 11.88
CA SER A 370 17.74 -5.77 10.98
C SER A 370 19.23 -5.46 11.04
N ILE A 371 19.62 -4.18 11.03
CA ILE A 371 21.04 -3.77 11.08
C ILE A 371 21.66 -4.17 12.42
N VAL A 372 20.99 -3.85 13.53
CA VAL A 372 21.49 -4.15 14.88
C VAL A 372 21.44 -5.65 15.14
N GLY A 373 20.35 -6.32 14.76
CA GLY A 373 20.22 -7.76 14.92
C GLY A 373 21.24 -8.57 14.10
N TYR A 374 21.61 -8.08 12.91
CA TYR A 374 22.67 -8.70 12.09
C TYR A 374 24.06 -8.52 12.70
N LYS A 375 24.39 -7.32 13.21
CA LYS A 375 25.73 -7.01 13.75
C LYS A 375 25.95 -7.47 15.19
N TRP A 376 24.94 -7.33 16.04
CA TRP A 376 25.05 -7.49 17.50
C TRP A 376 24.00 -8.42 18.10
N GLY A 377 23.12 -9.03 17.31
CA GLY A 377 22.05 -9.89 17.82
C GLY A 377 22.55 -11.24 18.35
N LYS A 378 22.76 -11.32 19.67
CA LYS A 378 23.20 -12.55 20.35
C LYS A 378 22.04 -13.32 20.96
N HIS A 379 21.09 -12.61 21.57
CA HIS A 379 19.99 -13.24 22.31
C HIS A 379 18.75 -13.36 21.43
N LYS A 380 18.37 -14.59 21.06
CA LYS A 380 17.22 -14.83 20.18
C LYS A 380 15.92 -14.97 20.95
N TRP A 381 14.83 -14.47 20.36
CA TRP A 381 13.49 -14.72 20.88
C TRP A 381 13.16 -16.21 20.79
N LYS A 382 12.45 -16.75 21.79
CA LYS A 382 11.96 -18.14 21.75
C LYS A 382 11.13 -18.37 20.48
N ASN A 383 11.49 -19.39 19.72
CA ASN A 383 10.87 -19.79 18.45
C ASN A 383 10.92 -18.71 17.34
N SER A 384 11.93 -17.83 17.33
CA SER A 384 12.12 -16.83 16.28
C SER A 384 13.61 -16.65 15.96
N SER A 385 13.93 -16.31 14.72
CA SER A 385 15.28 -15.97 14.28
C SER A 385 15.69 -14.53 14.67
N LYS A 386 14.72 -13.73 15.14
CA LYS A 386 14.90 -12.34 15.56
C LYS A 386 15.58 -12.26 16.93
N SER A 387 16.36 -11.22 17.14
CA SER A 387 17.15 -10.98 18.36
C SER A 387 16.52 -9.92 19.26
N LEU A 388 16.67 -10.06 20.58
CA LEU A 388 16.28 -9.07 21.59
C LEU A 388 16.94 -7.71 21.31
N GLU A 389 18.21 -7.70 20.92
CA GLU A 389 18.95 -6.47 20.59
C GLU A 389 18.36 -5.76 19.37
N GLY A 390 17.88 -6.53 18.39
CA GLY A 390 17.18 -6.02 17.21
C GLY A 390 15.85 -5.39 17.60
N SER A 391 15.05 -6.07 18.44
CA SER A 391 13.78 -5.53 18.94
C SER A 391 13.99 -4.28 19.82
N ALA A 392 15.05 -4.25 20.64
CA ALA A 392 15.41 -3.06 21.39
C ALA A 392 15.76 -1.88 20.47
N ALA A 393 16.51 -2.11 19.40
CA ALA A 393 16.79 -1.08 18.40
C ALA A 393 15.51 -0.62 17.68
N CYS A 394 14.63 -1.53 17.29
CA CYS A 394 13.32 -1.23 16.71
C CYS A 394 12.52 -0.26 17.60
N PHE A 395 12.39 -0.60 18.88
CA PHE A 395 11.64 0.19 19.85
C PHE A 395 12.28 1.56 20.09
N LEU A 396 13.56 1.59 20.45
CA LEU A 396 14.25 2.82 20.86
C LEU A 396 14.35 3.84 19.73
N THR A 397 14.65 3.40 18.50
CA THR A 397 14.77 4.31 17.35
C THR A 397 13.43 4.91 16.94
N GLN A 398 12.34 4.15 16.98
CA GLN A 398 11.01 4.71 16.72
C GLN A 398 10.59 5.70 17.81
N CYS A 399 10.83 5.38 19.09
CA CYS A 399 10.57 6.30 20.21
C CYS A 399 11.38 7.61 20.05
N LEU A 400 12.64 7.51 19.64
CA LEU A 400 13.48 8.68 19.35
C LEU A 400 12.86 9.57 18.26
N PHE A 401 12.33 8.97 17.18
CA PHE A 401 11.66 9.73 16.12
C PHE A 401 10.38 10.41 16.61
N ILE A 402 9.55 9.76 17.45
CA ILE A 402 8.36 10.40 18.01
C ILE A 402 8.76 11.58 18.92
N ILE A 403 9.79 11.40 19.76
CA ILE A 403 10.31 12.48 20.62
C ILE A 403 10.85 13.62 19.75
N LEU A 404 11.55 13.32 18.65
CA LEU A 404 12.04 14.33 17.71
C LEU A 404 10.87 15.07 17.04
N PHE A 405 9.83 14.37 16.60
CA PHE A 405 8.63 15.00 16.04
C PHE A 405 7.94 15.91 17.05
N ALA A 406 7.84 15.50 18.32
CA ALA A 406 7.28 16.34 19.37
C ALA A 406 8.18 17.53 19.72
N TYR A 407 9.50 17.37 19.64
CA TYR A 407 10.47 18.46 19.86
C TYR A 407 10.42 19.51 18.74
N LEU A 408 10.16 19.08 17.50
CA LEU A 408 10.00 19.95 16.34
C LEU A 408 8.57 20.49 16.16
N ASP A 409 7.70 20.30 17.16
CA ASP A 409 6.28 20.70 17.15
C ASP A 409 5.49 20.14 15.95
N LEU A 410 5.91 18.99 15.40
CA LEU A 410 5.21 18.30 14.31
C LEU A 410 4.02 17.46 14.82
N VAL A 411 4.04 17.10 16.11
CA VAL A 411 2.99 16.33 16.79
C VAL A 411 2.81 16.84 18.23
N PRO A 412 1.60 16.76 18.80
CA PRO A 412 1.38 17.07 20.20
C PRO A 412 2.25 16.21 21.13
N ARG A 413 2.66 16.75 22.28
CA ARG A 413 3.49 16.00 23.26
C ARG A 413 2.76 14.79 23.83
N ASP A 414 1.44 14.89 24.00
CA ASP A 414 0.60 13.78 24.48
C ASP A 414 0.63 12.58 23.51
N SER A 415 0.96 12.82 22.23
CA SER A 415 1.13 11.78 21.22
C SER A 415 2.29 10.82 21.49
N ILE A 416 3.23 11.20 22.35
CA ILE A 416 4.32 10.34 22.77
C ILE A 416 3.78 9.09 23.50
N TYR A 417 2.73 9.24 24.33
CA TYR A 417 2.23 8.13 25.16
C TYR A 417 1.59 7.02 24.33
N TYR A 418 0.57 7.36 23.52
CA TYR A 418 -0.08 6.38 22.66
C TYR A 418 0.82 5.93 21.51
N GLY A 419 1.69 6.81 21.01
CA GLY A 419 2.71 6.47 20.01
C GLY A 419 3.68 5.41 20.52
N THR A 420 4.20 5.57 21.74
CA THR A 420 5.11 4.60 22.39
C THR A 420 4.42 3.27 22.65
N PHE A 421 3.15 3.28 23.07
CA PHE A 421 2.36 2.06 23.22
C PHE A 421 2.21 1.32 21.88
N GLY A 422 1.88 2.05 20.81
CA GLY A 422 1.80 1.49 19.46
C GLY A 422 3.11 0.84 19.01
N ILE A 423 4.24 1.53 19.23
CA ILE A 423 5.58 1.01 18.92
C ILE A 423 5.88 -0.26 19.72
N ALA A 424 5.54 -0.31 21.00
CA ALA A 424 5.77 -1.50 21.84
C ALA A 424 5.07 -2.73 21.26
N VAL A 425 3.78 -2.59 20.89
CA VAL A 425 2.99 -3.67 20.29
C VAL A 425 3.57 -4.09 18.94
N VAL A 426 3.90 -3.15 18.06
CA VAL A 426 4.49 -3.44 16.74
C VAL A 426 5.85 -4.14 16.86
N THR A 427 6.68 -3.72 17.83
CA THR A 427 7.97 -4.36 18.11
C THR A 427 7.80 -5.82 18.55
N LEU A 428 6.80 -6.11 19.38
CA LEU A 428 6.50 -7.49 19.79
C LEU A 428 5.97 -8.34 18.63
N ILE A 429 5.17 -7.75 17.74
CA ILE A 429 4.68 -8.43 16.53
C ILE A 429 5.84 -8.69 15.58
N GLU A 430 6.72 -7.72 15.32
CA GLU A 430 7.94 -7.89 14.51
C GLU A 430 8.82 -9.02 15.02
N ALA A 431 8.98 -9.13 16.34
CA ALA A 431 9.78 -10.18 16.97
C ALA A 431 9.24 -11.61 16.73
N LYS A 432 7.94 -11.75 16.44
CA LYS A 432 7.23 -13.04 16.40
C LYS A 432 6.63 -13.38 15.03
N THR A 433 6.41 -12.40 14.17
CA THR A 433 5.80 -12.61 12.86
C THR A 433 6.76 -13.27 11.89
N ASP A 434 6.21 -14.15 11.05
CA ASP A 434 6.85 -14.76 9.88
C ASP A 434 6.19 -14.29 8.56
N GLN A 435 5.35 -13.27 8.66
CA GLN A 435 4.67 -12.62 7.53
C GLN A 435 5.54 -11.53 6.92
N VAL A 436 5.15 -11.00 5.76
CA VAL A 436 5.85 -9.86 5.15
C VAL A 436 5.68 -8.62 6.05
N ASP A 437 6.77 -8.26 6.73
CA ASP A 437 6.82 -7.10 7.63
C ASP A 437 6.32 -5.80 6.95
N ASN A 438 6.74 -5.58 5.70
CA ASN A 438 6.36 -4.41 4.88
C ASN A 438 4.87 -4.34 4.53
N LEU A 439 4.12 -5.44 4.70
CA LEU A 439 2.67 -5.47 4.54
C LEU A 439 1.96 -5.36 5.91
N ALA A 440 2.45 -6.09 6.90
CA ALA A 440 1.75 -6.27 8.17
C ALA A 440 1.98 -5.14 9.17
N LEU A 441 3.24 -4.75 9.40
CA LEU A 441 3.59 -3.79 10.46
C LEU A 441 3.01 -2.39 10.23
N PRO A 442 3.01 -1.84 9.00
CA PRO A 442 2.40 -0.53 8.74
C PRO A 442 0.91 -0.48 9.10
N LEU A 443 0.14 -1.52 8.75
CA LEU A 443 -1.29 -1.61 9.06
C LEU A 443 -1.54 -1.66 10.56
N VAL A 444 -0.79 -2.49 11.28
CA VAL A 444 -0.89 -2.60 12.74
C VAL A 444 -0.56 -1.26 13.40
N GLN A 445 0.57 -0.64 13.03
CA GLN A 445 1.00 0.61 13.64
C GLN A 445 0.02 1.74 13.35
N PHE A 446 -0.48 1.81 12.12
CA PHE A 446 -1.47 2.80 11.71
C PHE A 446 -2.78 2.61 12.49
N CYS A 447 -3.29 1.39 12.61
CA CYS A 447 -4.48 1.11 13.41
C CYS A 447 -4.31 1.50 14.88
N LEU A 448 -3.14 1.26 15.48
CA LEU A 448 -2.86 1.63 16.87
C LEU A 448 -2.77 3.14 17.06
N PHE A 449 -2.18 3.85 16.11
CA PHE A 449 -2.12 5.32 16.13
C PHE A 449 -3.50 5.94 15.89
N LEU A 450 -4.34 5.32 15.06
CA LEU A 450 -5.75 5.71 14.97
C LEU A 450 -6.49 5.46 16.27
N LEU A 451 -6.11 4.54 17.16
CA LEU A 451 -6.82 4.31 18.42
C LEU A 451 -6.48 5.33 19.51
N GLY A 452 -5.21 5.76 19.58
CA GLY A 452 -4.74 6.80 20.52
C GLY A 452 -5.30 8.17 20.17
#